data_AF-A0A7H5ET23-F1
#
_entry.id   AF-A0A7H5ET23-F1
#
_cell.length_a   1.000
_cell.length_b   1.000
_cell.length_c   1.000
_cell.angle_alpha   90.00
_cell.angle_beta   90.00
_cell.angle_gamma   90.00
#
_symmetry.space_group_name_H-M   'P 1'
#
loop_
_entity.id
_entity.type
_entity.pdbx_description
1 polymer ?
#
loop_
_entity_poly.entity_id
_entity_poly.type
_entity_poly.pdbx_seq_one_letter_code
_entity_poly.pdbx_strand_id
1 'polypeptide(L)'
;MNKNPIFFALLLLLCTCGTPRSSAPIQDNSTGETYRDTIIAPPITGGEGEVGSEEISTDQPVAVEVLPTRYAEFISRRTTSAPALPRANNACHLAVEVRGYEGEDGCDLLLETDAGNLFYVGAEYRGDPLEPGSRISIGFEYMDPDPTNTCTNVDATIRITCWKLLRVSSGIPRPIFCEAYDRPSQWLYDLAKDFSATYITRFPWKDDRYVYLLESPFGQYLFDCRGYQLCQPRKNCLGFIERIREGVVIWEG
;
A
#
# COMPACT_ATOMS: atom_id res chain seq x y z
N MET A 1 -16.04 53.47 -41.99
CA MET A 1 -17.36 53.86 -41.41
C MET A 1 -18.32 52.75 -41.81
N ASN A 2 -18.97 51.95 -40.96
CA ASN A 2 -19.37 52.06 -39.57
C ASN A 2 -19.25 50.69 -38.86
N LYS A 3 -18.92 50.78 -37.57
CA LYS A 3 -18.93 49.70 -36.57
C LYS A 3 -20.37 49.54 -36.04
N ASN A 4 -20.81 48.32 -35.77
CA ASN A 4 -22.03 48.07 -35.01
C ASN A 4 -21.71 47.14 -33.82
N PRO A 5 -21.66 47.68 -32.58
CA PRO A 5 -21.43 46.91 -31.36
C PRO A 5 -22.72 46.84 -30.55
N ILE A 6 -23.51 45.78 -30.70
CA ILE A 6 -24.70 45.55 -29.87
C ILE A 6 -24.84 44.04 -29.63
N PHE A 7 -24.08 43.50 -28.67
CA PHE A 7 -24.38 42.18 -28.07
C PHE A 7 -23.78 42.01 -26.66
N PHE A 8 -23.59 43.12 -25.95
CA PHE A 8 -23.24 43.16 -24.53
C PHE A 8 -24.34 43.96 -23.82
N ALA A 9 -25.36 43.27 -23.32
CA ALA A 9 -26.28 43.70 -22.25
C ALA A 9 -27.57 42.90 -22.35
N LEU A 10 -27.59 41.66 -21.84
CA LEU A 10 -28.82 41.08 -21.36
C LEU A 10 -28.53 40.12 -20.20
N LEU A 11 -28.81 40.61 -19.00
CA LEU A 11 -29.20 39.89 -17.77
C LEU A 11 -28.23 38.80 -17.26
N LEU A 12 -27.47 38.91 -16.16
CA LEU A 12 -27.59 39.72 -14.94
C LEU A 12 -29.02 39.83 -14.39
N LEU A 13 -29.62 38.69 -14.07
CA LEU A 13 -30.74 38.57 -13.12
C LEU A 13 -31.05 37.09 -12.87
N LEU A 14 -30.39 36.47 -11.91
CA LEU A 14 -30.94 35.37 -11.08
C LEU A 14 -30.13 35.28 -9.80
N CYS A 15 -30.44 36.21 -8.88
CA CYS A 15 -30.06 36.16 -7.47
C CYS A 15 -30.98 35.20 -6.70
N THR A 16 -30.36 34.45 -5.78
CA THR A 16 -30.82 34.08 -4.43
C THR A 16 -31.99 33.13 -4.25
N CYS A 17 -31.67 31.95 -3.67
CA CYS A 17 -32.30 31.28 -2.51
C CYS A 17 -31.48 29.99 -2.30
N GLY A 18 -30.70 29.76 -1.24
CA GLY A 18 -31.04 29.90 0.17
C GLY A 18 -31.58 28.57 0.69
N THR A 19 -30.75 27.72 1.29
CA THR A 19 -31.12 26.93 2.49
C THR A 19 -29.88 26.28 3.14
N PRO A 20 -29.71 26.41 4.47
CA PRO A 20 -28.73 25.69 5.25
C PRO A 20 -29.29 24.35 5.76
N ARG A 21 -28.48 23.30 5.79
CA ARG A 21 -28.71 22.11 6.64
C ARG A 21 -27.50 21.99 7.55
N SER A 22 -27.63 22.45 8.79
CA SER A 22 -28.12 21.68 9.95
C SER A 22 -27.03 20.76 10.48
N SER A 23 -26.18 21.37 11.30
CA SER A 23 -25.39 20.71 12.32
C SER A 23 -26.32 20.21 13.42
N ALA A 24 -26.39 18.90 13.61
CA ALA A 24 -26.89 18.31 14.84
C ALA A 24 -25.69 18.02 15.76
N PRO A 25 -25.69 18.49 17.02
CA PRO A 25 -24.74 18.03 18.01
C PRO A 25 -25.12 16.62 18.44
N ILE A 26 -24.19 15.67 18.31
CA ILE A 26 -24.31 14.37 18.99
C ILE A 26 -24.08 14.64 20.48
N GLN A 27 -25.11 14.35 21.26
CA GLN A 27 -25.09 14.37 22.70
C GLN A 27 -24.12 13.31 23.23
N ASP A 28 -23.17 13.78 24.03
CA ASP A 28 -22.58 13.01 25.13
C ASP A 28 -23.71 12.64 26.11
N ASN A 29 -23.90 11.33 26.32
CA ASN A 29 -24.53 10.79 27.52
C ASN A 29 -24.33 9.27 27.61
N SER A 30 -23.29 8.85 28.30
CA SER A 30 -23.37 7.71 29.21
C SER A 30 -22.24 7.83 30.22
N THR A 31 -22.49 8.47 31.37
CA THR A 31 -22.73 7.79 32.65
C THR A 31 -21.77 6.64 32.89
N GLY A 32 -20.80 6.89 33.76
CA GLY A 32 -19.88 5.89 34.23
C GLY A 32 -20.58 4.78 35.01
N GLU A 33 -20.00 3.59 34.89
CA GLU A 33 -20.02 2.62 35.97
C GLU A 33 -18.57 2.18 36.20
N THR A 34 -18.06 2.61 37.35
CA THR A 34 -16.83 2.14 37.95
C THR A 34 -17.07 0.73 38.45
N TYR A 35 -16.75 -0.29 37.66
CA TYR A 35 -16.75 -1.67 38.13
C TYR A 35 -15.39 -1.99 38.75
N ARG A 36 -15.28 -1.74 40.07
CA ARG A 36 -14.26 -2.30 40.94
C ARG A 36 -14.66 -3.74 41.25
N ASP A 37 -14.08 -4.70 40.54
CA ASP A 37 -14.06 -6.08 41.04
C ASP A 37 -12.81 -6.30 41.88
N THR A 38 -13.06 -6.21 43.19
CA THR A 38 -12.16 -6.63 44.26
C THR A 38 -12.14 -8.15 44.26
N ILE A 39 -11.12 -8.77 43.65
CA ILE A 39 -10.85 -10.20 43.87
C ILE A 39 -10.12 -10.32 45.21
N ILE A 40 -10.88 -10.72 46.23
CA ILE A 40 -10.38 -11.18 47.52
C ILE A 40 -9.83 -12.59 47.31
N ALA A 41 -8.51 -12.74 47.26
CA ALA A 41 -7.85 -14.03 47.39
C ALA A 41 -7.69 -14.38 48.89
N PRO A 42 -8.00 -15.61 49.33
CA PRO A 42 -7.75 -16.05 50.70
C PRO A 42 -6.24 -16.25 50.97
N PRO A 43 -5.80 -16.12 52.23
CA PRO A 43 -4.40 -16.29 52.61
C PRO A 43 -4.05 -17.78 52.60
N ILE A 44 -3.05 -18.18 51.81
CA ILE A 44 -2.47 -19.52 51.87
C ILE A 44 -1.14 -19.44 52.62
N THR A 45 -1.19 -20.09 53.77
CA THR A 45 -0.16 -20.53 54.70
C THR A 45 1.15 -20.97 54.05
N GLY A 46 2.25 -20.57 54.67
CA GLY A 46 3.61 -20.94 54.32
C GLY A 46 3.90 -22.43 54.44
N GLY A 47 4.73 -22.89 53.51
CA GLY A 47 5.52 -24.11 53.62
C GLY A 47 6.93 -23.75 53.18
N GLU A 48 7.87 -23.79 54.12
CA GLU A 48 9.31 -23.76 53.85
C GLU A 48 9.66 -25.07 53.12
N GLY A 49 10.05 -24.96 51.85
CA GLY A 49 10.50 -26.05 51.01
C GLY A 49 11.80 -25.67 50.33
N GLU A 50 12.78 -26.56 50.46
CA GLU A 50 14.20 -26.41 50.12
C GLU A 50 14.49 -25.78 48.75
N VAL A 51 15.44 -24.83 48.77
CA VAL A 51 16.07 -24.24 47.58
C VAL A 51 16.99 -25.28 46.96
N GLY A 52 16.44 -26.07 46.04
CA GLY A 52 17.21 -26.82 45.04
C GLY A 52 17.54 -25.91 43.87
N SER A 53 18.78 -25.44 43.80
CA SER A 53 19.31 -24.67 42.68
C SER A 53 19.51 -25.59 41.47
N GLU A 54 18.45 -25.89 40.73
CA GLU A 54 18.57 -26.44 39.39
C GLU A 54 18.93 -25.30 38.44
N GLU A 55 20.14 -25.39 37.87
CA GLU A 55 20.59 -24.54 36.77
C GLU A 55 19.61 -24.69 35.60
N ILE A 56 18.74 -23.68 35.46
CA ILE A 56 17.85 -23.57 34.31
C ILE A 56 18.72 -23.41 33.07
N SER A 57 18.70 -24.49 32.29
CA SER A 57 19.18 -24.61 30.92
C SER A 57 19.02 -23.28 30.17
N THR A 58 20.12 -22.80 29.63
CA THR A 58 20.17 -21.66 28.72
C THR A 58 19.27 -21.98 27.53
N ASP A 59 18.05 -21.46 27.52
CA ASP A 59 17.17 -21.48 26.36
C ASP A 59 17.92 -20.77 25.23
N GLN A 60 18.49 -21.56 24.33
CA GLN A 60 18.93 -21.05 23.05
C GLN A 60 17.70 -20.43 22.37
N PRO A 61 17.76 -19.16 21.94
CA PRO A 61 16.66 -18.56 21.22
C PRO A 61 16.38 -19.43 20.00
N VAL A 62 15.21 -20.06 19.98
CA VAL A 62 14.75 -20.86 18.84
C VAL A 62 14.74 -19.93 17.64
N ALA A 63 15.67 -20.16 16.71
CA ALA A 63 15.75 -19.36 15.50
C ALA A 63 14.41 -19.44 14.77
N VAL A 64 13.69 -18.31 14.69
CA VAL A 64 12.44 -18.23 13.95
C VAL A 64 12.77 -18.49 12.48
N GLU A 65 12.33 -19.63 11.96
CA GLU A 65 12.47 -19.93 10.54
C GLU A 65 11.58 -18.96 9.75
N VAL A 66 12.22 -18.03 9.04
CA VAL A 66 11.54 -17.04 8.18
C VAL A 66 11.47 -17.61 6.77
N LEU A 67 10.24 -17.78 6.26
CA LEU A 67 10.05 -18.28 4.91
C LEU A 67 10.42 -17.21 3.87
N PRO A 68 11.14 -17.57 2.79
CA PRO A 68 11.51 -16.61 1.76
C PRO A 68 10.26 -16.06 1.06
N THR A 69 10.24 -14.74 0.86
CA THR A 69 9.17 -14.09 0.08
C THR A 69 9.25 -14.51 -1.37
N ARG A 70 8.12 -14.95 -1.94
CA ARG A 70 7.99 -15.15 -3.38
C ARG A 70 7.48 -13.85 -4.01
N TYR A 71 8.31 -13.21 -4.84
CA TYR A 71 7.99 -11.95 -5.52
C TYR A 71 7.43 -12.18 -6.91
N ALA A 72 6.57 -11.25 -7.37
CA ALA A 72 5.95 -11.33 -8.69
C ALA A 72 7.02 -11.26 -9.75
N GLU A 73 7.16 -12.37 -10.49
CA GLU A 73 8.12 -12.49 -11.58
C GLU A 73 7.95 -11.33 -12.55
N PHE A 74 9.07 -10.85 -13.07
CA PHE A 74 9.08 -9.87 -14.12
C PHE A 74 8.55 -10.52 -15.40
N ILE A 75 7.61 -9.83 -16.06
CA ILE A 75 7.13 -10.26 -17.37
C ILE A 75 8.33 -10.17 -18.32
N SER A 76 8.66 -11.29 -18.99
CA SER A 76 9.67 -11.34 -20.04
C SER A 76 9.02 -11.64 -21.38
N ARG A 77 9.27 -10.81 -22.39
CA ARG A 77 8.79 -10.99 -23.77
C ARG A 77 9.50 -12.09 -24.54
N ARG A 78 10.56 -12.65 -23.97
CA ARG A 78 11.18 -13.88 -24.48
C ARG A 78 10.30 -15.11 -24.21
N THR A 79 9.51 -15.09 -23.14
CA THR A 79 8.72 -16.25 -22.67
C THR A 79 7.22 -15.98 -22.67
N THR A 80 6.78 -14.73 -22.67
CA THR A 80 5.37 -14.32 -22.63
C THR A 80 4.97 -13.55 -23.89
N SER A 81 3.82 -13.90 -24.46
CA SER A 81 3.26 -13.17 -25.60
C SER A 81 2.73 -11.80 -25.18
N ALA A 82 3.01 -10.77 -25.98
CA ALA A 82 2.47 -9.44 -25.77
C ALA A 82 0.93 -9.44 -25.91
N PRO A 83 0.18 -8.82 -24.97
CA PRO A 83 -1.25 -8.61 -25.12
C PRO A 83 -1.55 -7.56 -26.19
N ALA A 84 -2.83 -7.39 -26.52
CA ALA A 84 -3.24 -6.31 -27.41
C ALA A 84 -2.96 -4.94 -26.76
N LEU A 85 -2.32 -4.06 -27.53
CA LEU A 85 -1.99 -2.71 -27.09
C LEU A 85 -3.28 -1.89 -26.85
N PRO A 86 -3.39 -1.18 -25.71
CA PRO A 86 -4.52 -0.30 -25.46
C PRO A 86 -4.52 0.89 -26.42
N ARG A 87 -5.69 1.49 -26.66
CA ARG A 87 -5.78 2.70 -27.48
C ARG A 87 -5.13 3.87 -26.76
N ALA A 88 -4.18 4.54 -27.41
CA ALA A 88 -3.58 5.78 -26.91
C ALA A 88 -4.65 6.86 -26.71
N ASN A 89 -4.57 7.54 -25.57
CA ASN A 89 -5.53 8.55 -25.16
C ASN A 89 -4.91 9.45 -24.07
N ASN A 90 -5.10 10.76 -24.22
CA ASN A 90 -4.59 11.79 -23.32
C ASN A 90 -5.43 11.99 -22.05
N ALA A 91 -6.52 11.24 -21.89
CA ALA A 91 -7.24 11.17 -20.62
C ALA A 91 -6.48 10.31 -19.60
N CYS A 92 -6.31 10.79 -18.37
CA CYS A 92 -5.67 10.06 -17.27
C CYS A 92 -6.58 8.95 -16.73
N HIS A 93 -6.66 7.81 -17.39
CA HIS A 93 -7.52 6.70 -16.99
C HIS A 93 -6.88 5.31 -17.11
N LEU A 94 -5.74 5.17 -17.81
CA LEU A 94 -5.06 3.89 -17.88
C LEU A 94 -4.27 3.67 -16.58
N ALA A 95 -4.70 2.73 -15.76
CA ALA A 95 -3.94 2.33 -14.58
C ALA A 95 -2.72 1.49 -14.99
N VAL A 96 -1.56 1.89 -14.50
CA VAL A 96 -0.29 1.18 -14.68
C VAL A 96 0.45 1.13 -13.36
N GLU A 97 1.32 0.15 -13.23
CA GLU A 97 2.25 0.05 -12.13
C GLU A 97 3.68 0.30 -12.59
N VAL A 98 4.39 1.11 -11.83
CA VAL A 98 5.80 1.41 -12.05
C VAL A 98 6.62 0.21 -11.57
N ARG A 99 7.46 -0.35 -12.43
CA ARG A 99 8.29 -1.54 -12.14
C ARG A 99 9.74 -1.24 -12.46
N GLY A 100 10.63 -1.47 -11.50
CA GLY A 100 12.07 -1.45 -11.72
C GLY A 100 12.49 -2.77 -12.36
N TYR A 101 12.98 -2.72 -13.59
CA TYR A 101 13.48 -3.85 -14.38
C TYR A 101 15.02 -3.88 -14.39
N GLU A 102 15.68 -3.12 -13.52
CA GLU A 102 17.14 -3.02 -13.41
C GLU A 102 17.82 -4.38 -13.53
N GLY A 103 18.75 -4.52 -14.49
CA GLY A 103 19.48 -5.76 -14.75
C GLY A 103 18.80 -6.71 -15.76
N GLU A 104 17.53 -6.48 -16.14
CA GLU A 104 16.80 -7.29 -17.11
C GLU A 104 16.78 -6.62 -18.49
N ASP A 105 17.39 -7.27 -19.48
CA ASP A 105 17.27 -6.92 -20.91
C ASP A 105 17.55 -5.45 -21.27
N GLY A 106 18.37 -4.75 -20.46
CA GLY A 106 18.72 -3.34 -20.65
C GLY A 106 17.63 -2.34 -20.25
N CYS A 107 16.63 -2.79 -19.50
CA CYS A 107 15.49 -1.98 -19.07
C CYS A 107 15.72 -1.49 -17.64
N ASP A 108 15.52 -0.19 -17.38
CA ASP A 108 15.61 0.34 -16.01
C ASP A 108 14.23 0.38 -15.35
N LEU A 109 13.30 1.12 -15.96
CA LEU A 109 11.96 1.33 -15.41
C LEU A 109 10.92 1.16 -16.51
N LEU A 110 9.95 0.28 -16.27
CA LEU A 110 8.83 0.02 -17.16
C LEU A 110 7.50 0.29 -16.46
N LEU A 111 6.50 0.63 -17.26
CA LEU A 111 5.11 0.74 -16.80
C LEU A 111 4.34 -0.51 -17.23
N GLU A 112 3.85 -1.25 -16.24
CA GLU A 112 3.11 -2.49 -16.43
C GLU A 112 1.60 -2.23 -16.33
N THR A 113 0.84 -2.55 -17.36
CA THR A 113 -0.64 -2.48 -17.33
C THR A 113 -1.25 -3.71 -16.66
N ASP A 114 -2.52 -3.65 -16.26
CA ASP A 114 -3.23 -4.81 -15.69
C ASP A 114 -3.38 -5.99 -16.67
N ALA A 115 -3.35 -5.71 -17.98
CA ALA A 115 -3.34 -6.74 -19.01
C ALA A 115 -1.93 -7.34 -19.24
N GLY A 116 -0.90 -6.79 -18.58
CA GLY A 116 0.48 -7.24 -18.69
C GLY A 116 1.29 -6.58 -19.81
N ASN A 117 0.78 -5.53 -20.49
CA ASN A 117 1.61 -4.72 -21.41
C ASN A 117 2.72 -4.01 -20.64
N LEU A 118 3.88 -3.86 -21.28
CA LEU A 118 5.09 -3.22 -20.77
C LEU A 118 5.42 -2.00 -21.63
N PHE A 119 5.40 -0.81 -21.03
CA PHE A 119 5.73 0.43 -21.71
C PHE A 119 7.04 1.02 -21.22
N TYR A 120 7.87 1.44 -22.18
CA TYR A 120 9.02 2.29 -21.93
C TYR A 120 8.63 3.75 -22.03
N VAL A 121 9.09 4.58 -21.08
CA VAL A 121 8.84 6.02 -21.11
C VAL A 121 9.95 6.70 -21.90
N GLY A 122 9.69 6.99 -23.18
CA GLY A 122 10.71 7.45 -24.13
C GLY A 122 11.04 8.95 -24.07
N ALA A 123 10.36 9.71 -23.22
CA ALA A 123 10.63 11.13 -23.03
C ALA A 123 10.89 11.42 -21.56
N GLU A 124 11.84 12.30 -21.28
CA GLU A 124 12.12 12.75 -19.92
C GLU A 124 10.83 13.30 -19.30
N TYR A 125 10.38 12.60 -18.28
CA TYR A 125 9.13 12.90 -17.63
C TYR A 125 9.31 14.13 -16.74
N ARG A 126 8.43 15.13 -16.90
CA ARG A 126 8.46 16.37 -16.12
C ARG A 126 7.56 16.23 -14.89
N GLY A 127 8.15 15.95 -13.74
CA GLY A 127 7.45 15.89 -12.45
C GLY A 127 8.23 15.10 -11.40
N ASP A 128 7.54 14.66 -10.35
CA ASP A 128 8.12 13.81 -9.30
C ASP A 128 8.54 12.45 -9.87
N PRO A 129 9.75 11.95 -9.54
CA PRO A 129 10.26 10.67 -10.06
C PRO A 129 9.24 9.53 -9.93
N LEU A 130 9.16 8.69 -10.96
CA LEU A 130 8.34 7.49 -10.92
C LEU A 130 9.02 6.46 -10.02
N GLU A 131 8.50 6.28 -8.81
CA GLU A 131 9.06 5.30 -7.88
C GLU A 131 8.56 3.88 -8.19
N PRO A 132 9.45 2.89 -8.40
CA PRO A 132 9.08 1.48 -8.54
C PRO A 132 8.15 1.02 -7.41
N GLY A 133 7.09 0.30 -7.75
CA GLY A 133 6.03 -0.13 -6.84
C GLY A 133 4.85 0.84 -6.72
N SER A 134 4.96 2.05 -7.27
CA SER A 134 3.84 3.01 -7.34
C SER A 134 2.81 2.60 -8.37
N ARG A 135 1.53 2.85 -8.09
CA ARG A 135 0.45 2.69 -9.07
C ARG A 135 -0.06 4.07 -9.48
N ILE A 136 -0.10 4.31 -10.78
CA ILE A 136 -0.46 5.59 -11.35
C ILE A 136 -1.50 5.40 -12.45
N SER A 137 -2.33 6.40 -12.66
CA SER A 137 -3.20 6.49 -13.83
C SER A 137 -2.53 7.41 -14.82
N ILE A 138 -2.37 6.99 -16.07
CA ILE A 138 -1.74 7.79 -17.12
C ILE A 138 -2.70 8.07 -18.28
N GLY A 139 -2.45 9.18 -18.95
CA GLY A 139 -2.78 9.39 -20.36
C GLY A 139 -1.47 9.37 -21.15
N PHE A 140 -1.51 8.85 -22.38
CA PHE A 140 -0.29 8.61 -23.14
C PHE A 140 -0.49 8.65 -24.65
N GLU A 141 0.62 8.86 -25.34
CA GLU A 141 0.78 8.78 -26.79
C GLU A 141 1.89 7.77 -27.12
N TYR A 142 1.71 7.02 -28.21
CA TYR A 142 2.79 6.18 -28.73
C TYR A 142 3.88 7.03 -29.37
N MET A 143 5.12 6.60 -29.19
CA MET A 143 6.29 7.18 -29.82
C MET A 143 6.95 6.13 -30.69
N ASP A 144 7.68 6.60 -31.70
CA ASP A 144 8.63 5.74 -32.39
C ASP A 144 9.69 5.24 -31.38
N PRO A 145 10.13 3.98 -31.48
CA PRO A 145 11.16 3.45 -30.61
C PRO A 145 12.45 4.26 -30.79
N ASP A 146 13.06 4.67 -29.68
CA ASP A 146 14.36 5.34 -29.69
C ASP A 146 15.42 4.34 -30.17
N PRO A 147 16.16 4.62 -31.27
CA PRO A 147 17.17 3.71 -31.79
C PRO A 147 18.34 3.48 -30.82
N THR A 148 18.50 4.33 -29.81
CA THR A 148 19.52 4.19 -28.76
C THR A 148 19.04 3.35 -27.57
N ASN A 149 17.74 3.09 -27.46
CA ASN A 149 17.20 2.28 -26.39
C ASN A 149 17.55 0.80 -26.59
N THR A 150 18.22 0.21 -25.62
CA THR A 150 18.63 -1.20 -25.60
C THR A 150 17.60 -2.12 -24.94
N CYS A 151 16.57 -1.56 -24.32
CA CYS A 151 15.52 -2.32 -23.66
C CYS A 151 14.68 -3.09 -24.68
N THR A 152 14.81 -4.42 -24.67
CA THR A 152 14.10 -5.32 -25.60
C THR A 152 12.82 -5.91 -25.03
N ASN A 153 12.58 -5.73 -23.73
CA ASN A 153 11.46 -6.32 -23.00
C ASN A 153 10.22 -5.40 -22.98
N VAL A 154 9.97 -4.66 -24.06
CA VAL A 154 8.92 -3.64 -24.14
C VAL A 154 7.98 -3.92 -25.29
N ASP A 155 6.69 -3.61 -25.11
CA ASP A 155 5.70 -3.70 -26.19
C ASP A 155 5.63 -2.41 -26.99
N ALA A 156 5.82 -1.28 -26.32
CA ALA A 156 5.76 0.04 -26.94
C ALA A 156 6.54 1.09 -26.14
N THR A 157 7.03 2.09 -26.87
CA THR A 157 7.55 3.32 -26.29
C THR A 157 6.45 4.37 -26.25
N ILE A 158 6.29 5.03 -25.10
CA ILE A 158 5.23 6.01 -24.89
C ILE A 158 5.76 7.34 -24.35
N ARG A 159 4.98 8.39 -24.60
CA ARG A 159 5.05 9.66 -23.87
C ARG A 159 3.87 9.74 -22.92
N ILE A 160 4.14 9.94 -21.64
CA ILE A 160 3.09 10.26 -20.67
C ILE A 160 2.65 11.71 -20.92
N THR A 161 1.36 11.90 -21.24
CA THR A 161 0.77 13.22 -21.49
C THR A 161 0.09 13.78 -20.25
N CYS A 162 -0.38 12.90 -19.36
CA CYS A 162 -0.86 13.26 -18.05
C CYS A 162 -0.71 12.07 -17.10
N TRP A 163 -0.65 12.30 -15.79
CA TRP A 163 -0.71 11.23 -14.82
C TRP A 163 -1.39 11.66 -13.51
N LYS A 164 -1.82 10.68 -12.72
CA LYS A 164 -2.33 10.84 -11.37
C LYS A 164 -1.81 9.71 -10.50
N LEU A 165 -1.30 10.04 -9.33
CA LEU A 165 -0.94 9.05 -8.33
C LEU A 165 -2.21 8.35 -7.83
N LEU A 166 -2.28 7.03 -8.02
CA LEU A 166 -3.34 6.20 -7.44
C LEU A 166 -2.87 5.57 -6.12
N ARG A 167 -1.59 5.22 -6.04
CA ARG A 167 -0.97 4.55 -4.90
C ARG A 167 0.53 4.82 -4.86
N VAL A 168 1.04 5.21 -3.69
CA VAL A 168 2.48 5.40 -3.45
C VAL A 168 3.16 4.03 -3.35
N SER A 169 4.41 3.96 -3.77
CA SER A 169 5.26 2.81 -3.49
C SER A 169 5.45 2.64 -1.97
N SER A 170 5.53 1.40 -1.52
CA SER A 170 6.03 1.07 -0.17
C SER A 170 7.55 0.95 -0.11
N GLY A 171 8.24 1.04 -1.27
CA GLY A 171 9.66 0.71 -1.40
C GLY A 171 9.96 -0.78 -1.44
N ILE A 172 8.93 -1.64 -1.42
CA ILE A 172 9.07 -3.10 -1.28
C ILE A 172 8.71 -3.77 -2.61
N PRO A 173 9.53 -4.72 -3.12
CA PRO A 173 9.15 -5.54 -4.26
C PRO A 173 7.87 -6.33 -3.96
N ARG A 174 6.98 -6.50 -4.95
CA ARG A 174 5.64 -7.09 -4.72
C ARG A 174 5.72 -8.59 -4.38
N PRO A 175 5.26 -9.03 -3.19
CA PRO A 175 4.97 -10.45 -2.94
C PRO A 175 3.84 -10.93 -3.87
N ILE A 176 3.95 -12.14 -4.43
CA ILE A 176 2.92 -12.75 -5.30
C ILE A 176 1.67 -13.08 -4.48
N PHE A 177 1.89 -13.66 -3.30
CA PHE A 177 0.86 -14.36 -2.58
C PHE A 177 0.36 -13.54 -1.42
N CYS A 178 -0.95 -13.30 -1.45
CA CYS A 178 -1.71 -12.95 -0.25
C CYS A 178 -1.95 -14.20 0.59
N GLU A 179 -0.87 -14.87 0.96
CA GLU A 179 -0.95 -16.00 1.87
C GLU A 179 -1.32 -15.48 3.26
N ALA A 180 -2.20 -16.21 3.93
CA ALA A 180 -2.47 -16.04 5.35
C ALA A 180 -1.25 -16.55 6.09
N TYR A 181 -0.18 -15.76 6.15
CA TYR A 181 1.02 -16.23 6.81
C TYR A 181 0.74 -16.38 8.30
N ASP A 182 0.91 -17.58 8.86
CA ASP A 182 0.80 -17.80 10.31
C ASP A 182 2.04 -17.29 11.06
N ARG A 183 3.08 -16.90 10.30
CA ARG A 183 4.34 -16.26 10.72
C ARG A 183 4.82 -15.32 9.62
N PRO A 184 5.53 -14.22 9.87
CA PRO A 184 5.89 -13.28 8.81
C PRO A 184 6.80 -13.94 7.76
N SER A 185 6.47 -13.76 6.49
CA SER A 185 7.41 -13.99 5.39
C SER A 185 8.55 -12.97 5.42
N GLN A 186 9.65 -13.25 4.72
CA GLN A 186 10.87 -12.42 4.75
C GLN A 186 10.62 -10.91 4.60
N TRP A 187 9.74 -10.48 3.70
CA TRP A 187 9.48 -9.06 3.47
C TRP A 187 8.81 -8.37 4.68
N LEU A 188 7.90 -9.06 5.37
CA LEU A 188 7.26 -8.56 6.59
C LEU A 188 8.26 -8.53 7.73
N TYR A 189 9.13 -9.54 7.81
CA TYR A 189 10.18 -9.59 8.80
C TYR A 189 11.20 -8.48 8.61
N ASP A 190 11.63 -8.21 7.37
CA ASP A 190 12.54 -7.12 7.04
C ASP A 190 11.90 -5.76 7.40
N LEU A 191 10.62 -5.56 7.06
CA LEU A 191 9.89 -4.36 7.50
C LEU A 191 9.81 -4.23 9.03
N ALA A 192 9.60 -5.34 9.73
CA ALA A 192 9.54 -5.35 11.19
C ALA A 192 10.85 -4.80 11.77
N LYS A 193 11.98 -5.19 11.18
CA LYS A 193 13.31 -4.71 11.58
C LYS A 193 13.53 -3.25 11.20
N ASP A 194 13.17 -2.88 9.98
CA ASP A 194 13.36 -1.52 9.47
C ASP A 194 12.55 -0.47 10.25
N PHE A 195 11.33 -0.84 10.68
CA PHE A 195 10.45 0.03 11.45
C PHE A 195 10.53 -0.17 12.97
N SER A 196 11.41 -1.06 13.45
CA SER A 196 11.47 -1.47 14.86
C SER A 196 10.10 -1.84 15.41
N ALA A 197 9.35 -2.65 14.66
CA ALA A 197 8.04 -3.11 15.08
C ALA A 197 8.16 -3.95 16.36
N THR A 198 7.18 -3.82 17.24
CA THR A 198 6.95 -4.68 18.40
C THR A 198 6.01 -5.82 18.03
N TYR A 199 5.00 -5.54 17.21
CA TYR A 199 4.00 -6.52 16.79
C TYR A 199 3.72 -6.44 15.29
N ILE A 200 3.45 -7.60 14.69
CA ILE A 200 2.74 -7.68 13.40
C ILE A 200 1.42 -8.40 13.63
N THR A 201 0.32 -7.69 13.38
CA THR A 201 -1.02 -8.26 13.42
C THR A 201 -1.61 -8.38 12.02
N ARG A 202 -2.00 -9.60 11.65
CA ARG A 202 -2.69 -9.92 10.40
C ARG A 202 -4.19 -9.77 10.59
N PHE A 203 -4.87 -9.07 9.68
CA PHE A 203 -6.33 -8.99 9.64
C PHE A 203 -6.86 -9.47 8.29
N PRO A 204 -8.00 -10.18 8.26
CA PRO A 204 -8.66 -10.49 7.02
C PRO A 204 -9.25 -9.20 6.40
N TRP A 205 -9.16 -9.10 5.07
CA TRP A 205 -9.59 -7.94 4.29
C TRP A 205 -10.42 -8.36 3.07
N LYS A 206 -10.69 -7.40 2.17
CA LYS A 206 -11.57 -7.58 1.00
C LYS A 206 -11.04 -8.64 0.04
N ASP A 207 -11.95 -9.40 -0.57
CA ASP A 207 -11.64 -10.37 -1.63
C ASP A 207 -10.64 -11.46 -1.16
N ASP A 208 -10.84 -11.97 0.06
CA ASP A 208 -9.98 -13.01 0.69
C ASP A 208 -8.49 -12.61 0.80
N ARG A 209 -8.23 -11.29 0.88
CA ARG A 209 -6.90 -10.72 1.11
C ARG A 209 -6.63 -10.48 2.59
N TYR A 210 -5.40 -10.10 2.89
CA TYR A 210 -4.96 -9.74 4.24
C TYR A 210 -4.33 -8.35 4.26
N VAL A 211 -4.40 -7.72 5.44
CA VAL A 211 -3.57 -6.57 5.80
C VAL A 211 -2.73 -6.90 7.02
N TYR A 212 -1.59 -6.25 7.10
CA TYR A 212 -0.59 -6.41 8.14
C TYR A 212 -0.41 -5.05 8.82
N LEU A 213 -0.81 -4.98 10.08
CA LEU A 213 -0.57 -3.83 10.95
C LEU A 213 0.77 -4.05 11.65
N LEU A 214 1.71 -3.15 11.39
CA LEU A 214 2.99 -3.06 12.09
C LEU A 214 2.84 -1.98 13.16
N GLU A 215 3.05 -2.36 14.41
CA GLU A 215 3.03 -1.45 15.55
C GLU A 215 4.46 -1.24 16.03
N SER A 216 4.93 0.00 16.04
CA SER A 216 6.25 0.36 16.53
C SER A 216 6.19 1.52 17.53
N PRO A 217 7.27 1.81 18.27
CA PRO A 217 7.35 3.00 19.12
C PRO A 217 7.12 4.32 18.36
N PHE A 218 7.28 4.32 17.03
CA PHE A 218 7.10 5.47 16.17
C PHE A 218 5.69 5.57 15.58
N GLY A 219 4.83 4.58 15.83
CA GLY A 219 3.41 4.55 15.49
C GLY A 219 3.01 3.33 14.70
N GLN A 220 1.90 3.46 13.96
CA GLN A 220 1.27 2.35 13.24
C GLN A 220 1.46 2.49 11.73
N TYR A 221 1.79 1.38 11.08
CA TYR A 221 1.88 1.25 9.64
C TYR A 221 0.97 0.12 9.20
N LEU A 222 0.21 0.33 8.12
CA LEU A 222 -0.66 -0.71 7.59
C LEU A 222 -0.25 -1.03 6.16
N PHE A 223 0.02 -2.30 5.91
CA PHE A 223 0.37 -2.81 4.59
C PHE A 223 -0.67 -3.81 4.14
N ASP A 224 -0.94 -3.85 2.84
CA ASP A 224 -1.67 -4.97 2.26
C ASP A 224 -0.74 -6.15 1.97
N CYS A 225 -1.34 -7.28 1.64
CA CYS A 225 -0.62 -8.51 1.34
C CYS A 225 0.24 -8.50 0.07
N ARG A 226 0.16 -7.44 -0.74
CA ARG A 226 1.05 -7.20 -1.88
C ARG A 226 2.18 -6.23 -1.52
N GLY A 227 2.37 -5.98 -0.23
CA GLY A 227 3.37 -5.08 0.31
C GLY A 227 2.98 -3.61 0.19
N TYR A 228 1.76 -3.26 -0.19
CA TYR A 228 1.38 -1.87 -0.41
C TYR A 228 1.08 -1.16 0.89
N GLN A 229 1.66 0.03 1.08
CA GLN A 229 1.38 0.84 2.26
C GLN A 229 0.03 1.56 2.13
N LEU A 230 -0.87 1.27 3.05
CA LEU A 230 -2.22 1.82 3.14
C LEU A 230 -2.29 3.00 4.11
N CYS A 231 -1.47 2.95 5.16
CA CYS A 231 -1.46 3.92 6.24
C CYS A 231 -0.07 4.10 6.87
N GLN A 232 0.16 5.26 7.48
CA GLN A 232 1.39 5.65 8.17
C GLN A 232 1.05 6.37 9.49
N PRO A 233 1.98 6.50 10.45
CA PRO A 233 1.73 6.93 11.83
C PRO A 233 0.93 8.22 12.04
N ARG A 234 0.92 9.12 11.05
CA ARG A 234 0.13 10.37 11.11
C ARG A 234 -1.38 10.17 10.90
N LYS A 235 -1.83 8.95 10.64
CA LYS A 235 -3.23 8.58 10.40
C LYS A 235 -3.63 7.44 11.36
N ASN A 236 -4.92 7.38 11.71
CA ASN A 236 -5.46 6.23 12.46
C ASN A 236 -5.56 5.01 11.54
N CYS A 237 -4.58 4.11 11.60
CA CYS A 237 -4.51 2.95 10.70
C CYS A 237 -5.58 1.90 10.99
N LEU A 238 -6.03 1.78 12.24
CA LEU A 238 -7.15 0.90 12.61
C LEU A 238 -8.44 1.27 11.87
N GLY A 239 -8.63 2.53 11.50
CA GLY A 239 -9.80 2.98 10.73
C GLY A 239 -9.91 2.39 9.32
N PHE A 240 -8.84 1.80 8.79
CA PHE A 240 -8.84 1.12 7.48
C PHE A 240 -9.18 -0.38 7.59
N ILE A 241 -9.25 -0.92 8.80
CA ILE A 241 -9.47 -2.34 9.06
C ILE A 241 -10.96 -2.57 9.33
N GLU A 242 -11.60 -3.36 8.46
CA GLU A 242 -13.06 -3.60 8.56
C GLU A 242 -13.40 -4.60 9.68
N ARG A 243 -12.52 -5.57 9.95
CA ARG A 243 -12.73 -6.68 10.87
C ARG A 243 -11.66 -6.75 11.96
N ILE A 244 -11.54 -5.68 12.76
CA ILE A 244 -10.49 -5.54 13.80
C ILE A 244 -10.50 -6.71 14.80
N ARG A 245 -11.67 -7.27 15.13
CA ARG A 245 -11.78 -8.37 16.10
C ARG A 245 -11.21 -9.70 15.60
N GLU A 246 -10.95 -9.82 14.30
CA GLU A 246 -10.40 -11.02 13.65
C GLU A 246 -8.86 -10.94 13.49
N GLY A 247 -8.22 -9.98 14.18
CA GLY A 247 -6.76 -9.82 14.17
C GLY A 247 -6.05 -11.00 14.81
N VAL A 248 -4.98 -11.48 14.16
CA VAL A 248 -4.09 -12.52 14.67
C VAL A 248 -2.68 -11.96 14.71
N VAL A 249 -2.05 -11.96 15.89
CA VAL A 249 -0.63 -11.60 16.02
C VAL A 249 0.19 -12.73 15.41
N ILE A 250 0.98 -12.41 14.39
CA ILE A 250 1.82 -13.38 13.68
C ILE A 250 3.31 -13.22 14.00
N TRP A 251 3.67 -12.15 14.71
CA TRP A 251 5.04 -11.87 15.13
C TRP A 251 5.09 -10.91 16.33
N GLU A 252 6.06 -11.15 17.22
CA GLU A 252 6.43 -10.33 18.36
C GLU A 252 7.97 -10.21 18.40
N GLY A 253 8.47 -8.98 18.61
CA GLY A 253 9.89 -8.61 18.49
C GLY A 253 10.57 -8.19 19.77
#